data_AF-A0A378I1H0-F1
#
_entry.id   AF-A0A378I1H0-F1
#
_cell.length_a   1.000
_cell.length_b   1.000
_cell.length_c   1.000
_cell.angle_alpha   90.00
_cell.angle_beta   90.00
_cell.angle_gamma   90.00
#
_symmetry.space_group_name_H-M   'P 1'
#
loop_
_entity.id
_entity.type
_entity.pdbx_description
1 polymer ?
#
loop_
_entity_poly.entity_id
_entity_poly.type
_entity_poly.pdbx_seq_one_letter_code
_entity_poly.pdbx_strand_id
1 'polypeptide(L)'
;MARPVALLDIDDTLLIENELNTALLESLKDNHVNDIYLFTDMTFKSSSLEERLRLKKQLENSGFKVHGFITPLDLVWTKLDDKEARQEEGEQAYNFTEALYSPRFGAIKNLAGEALDSILDDEEIAEEFSAYRDALKNPRPLDQIRLGSAFEEALDVYNSDIADPKKEPGFHLSHNMNPRGDVAKLLGDQRAIHEGYSHTKGLLLEAFMANKPEWVSSIIIADDNRKVIESCEKYKAENNPDIPISTIHVDKKNTNTHNYNYYNNETKKHLSADPFPIIAQIDAEITQLKKSKRNFFLSSPERKIFALEKLKQDIINADLAQTNFLDVISNWENSIHFKSKKTNQGAPLSEIIAQQRNILKPEFSSKQTSTQKLITNLKEKLQISQQEFKEDVSDEDDSEISLNI
;
A
#
# COMPACT_ATOMS: atom_id res chain seq x y z
N MET A 1 10.07 -1.61 -11.81
CA MET A 1 10.62 -0.54 -10.97
C MET A 1 9.80 -0.52 -9.71
N ALA A 2 10.43 -0.40 -8.56
CA ALA A 2 9.73 -0.25 -7.28
C ALA A 2 9.04 1.12 -7.24
N ARG A 3 7.83 1.19 -6.68
CA ARG A 3 7.00 2.41 -6.63
C ARG A 3 5.99 2.35 -5.47
N PRO A 4 5.56 3.51 -4.95
CA PRO A 4 4.56 3.59 -3.90
C PRO A 4 3.20 3.05 -4.39
N VAL A 5 2.39 2.58 -3.45
CA VAL A 5 1.00 2.19 -3.68
C VAL A 5 0.10 2.84 -2.62
N ALA A 6 -1.11 3.22 -3.02
CA ALA A 6 -2.13 3.66 -2.09
C ALA A 6 -3.17 2.55 -1.85
N LEU A 7 -3.47 2.25 -0.59
CA LEU A 7 -4.60 1.44 -0.15
C LEU A 7 -5.69 2.40 0.31
N LEU A 8 -6.72 2.58 -0.51
CA LEU A 8 -7.70 3.64 -0.31
C LEU A 8 -9.05 3.03 0.07
N ASP A 9 -9.56 3.38 1.24
CA ASP A 9 -10.95 3.14 1.54
C ASP A 9 -11.88 3.91 0.59
N ILE A 10 -13.12 3.43 0.45
CA ILE A 10 -14.06 3.98 -0.50
C ILE A 10 -15.04 4.94 0.16
N ASP A 11 -15.87 4.45 1.08
CA ASP A 11 -17.01 5.20 1.61
C ASP A 11 -16.52 6.22 2.62
N ASP A 12 -16.98 7.48 2.53
CA ASP A 12 -16.54 8.61 3.36
C ASP A 12 -15.02 8.96 3.27
N THR A 13 -14.24 8.18 2.52
CA THR A 13 -12.81 8.41 2.24
C THR A 13 -12.58 8.93 0.82
N LEU A 14 -12.83 8.08 -0.19
CA LEU A 14 -12.75 8.44 -1.61
C LEU A 14 -14.05 9.05 -2.13
N LEU A 15 -15.19 8.60 -1.59
CA LEU A 15 -16.53 9.09 -1.91
C LEU A 15 -17.12 9.78 -0.69
N ILE A 16 -17.02 11.11 -0.67
CA ILE A 16 -17.60 11.95 0.39
C ILE A 16 -18.93 12.49 -0.13
N GLU A 17 -20.04 12.10 0.50
CA GLU A 17 -21.39 12.51 0.05
C GLU A 17 -21.69 12.15 -1.43
N ASN A 18 -21.10 11.05 -1.93
CA ASN A 18 -21.11 10.59 -3.34
C ASN A 18 -20.27 11.42 -4.33
N GLU A 19 -19.48 12.37 -3.85
CA GLU A 19 -18.50 13.11 -4.65
C GLU A 19 -17.10 12.53 -4.45
N LEU A 20 -16.29 12.53 -5.51
CA LEU A 20 -14.90 12.10 -5.42
C LEU A 20 -14.10 13.09 -4.57
N ASN A 21 -13.29 12.56 -3.64
CA ASN A 21 -12.30 13.32 -2.91
C ASN A 21 -11.13 13.72 -3.84
N THR A 22 -11.35 14.73 -4.67
CA THR A 22 -10.38 15.18 -5.68
C THR A 22 -9.11 15.70 -5.05
N ALA A 23 -9.17 16.34 -3.88
CA ALA A 23 -7.99 16.84 -3.17
C ALA A 23 -7.01 15.70 -2.80
N LEU A 24 -7.52 14.58 -2.25
CA LEU A 24 -6.71 13.40 -1.96
C LEU A 24 -6.12 12.81 -3.25
N LEU A 25 -6.93 12.67 -4.30
CA LEU A 25 -6.49 12.09 -5.57
C LEU A 25 -5.43 12.97 -6.27
N GLU A 26 -5.65 14.28 -6.35
CA GLU A 26 -4.68 15.23 -6.94
C GLU A 26 -3.37 15.21 -6.18
N SER A 27 -3.42 15.21 -4.84
CA SER A 27 -2.24 15.08 -3.99
C SER A 27 -1.44 13.81 -4.30
N LEU A 28 -2.09 12.64 -4.37
CA LEU A 28 -1.41 11.38 -4.71
C LEU A 28 -0.77 11.45 -6.11
N LYS A 29 -1.50 11.98 -7.08
CA LYS A 29 -1.05 12.07 -8.48
C LYS A 29 0.14 13.02 -8.66
N ASP A 30 0.09 14.19 -8.04
CA ASP A 30 1.16 15.19 -8.09
C ASP A 30 2.45 14.67 -7.43
N ASN A 31 2.30 13.77 -6.46
CA ASN A 31 3.39 13.04 -5.82
C ASN A 31 3.71 11.69 -6.48
N HIS A 32 3.17 11.44 -7.68
CA HIS A 32 3.42 10.24 -8.50
C HIS A 32 3.00 8.90 -7.87
N VAL A 33 2.08 8.92 -6.91
CA VAL A 33 1.41 7.73 -6.34
C VAL A 33 0.20 7.38 -7.21
N ASN A 34 0.46 6.70 -8.32
CA ASN A 34 -0.57 6.40 -9.33
C ASN A 34 -1.15 4.97 -9.21
N ASP A 35 -0.55 4.11 -8.39
CA ASP A 35 -0.97 2.72 -8.19
C ASP A 35 -1.90 2.64 -6.98
N ILE A 36 -3.11 2.12 -7.17
CA ILE A 36 -4.15 2.05 -6.13
C ILE A 36 -4.66 0.62 -5.97
N TYR A 37 -4.81 0.16 -4.73
CA TYR A 37 -5.79 -0.87 -4.37
C TYR A 37 -6.94 -0.21 -3.63
N LEU A 38 -8.17 -0.61 -3.94
CA LEU A 38 -9.35 -0.15 -3.22
C LEU A 38 -9.55 -1.07 -2.01
N PHE A 39 -9.47 -0.50 -0.82
CA PHE A 39 -9.35 -1.20 0.46
C PHE A 39 -10.62 -1.01 1.27
N THR A 40 -11.66 -1.80 0.98
CA THR A 40 -13.05 -1.49 1.35
C THR A 40 -13.66 -2.59 2.22
N ASP A 41 -14.59 -2.19 3.10
CA ASP A 41 -15.31 -3.09 4.02
C ASP A 41 -16.60 -3.69 3.40
N MET A 42 -16.70 -3.69 2.07
CA MET A 42 -17.94 -4.04 1.36
C MET A 42 -18.31 -5.52 1.44
N THR A 43 -19.62 -5.80 1.39
CA THR A 43 -20.17 -7.09 0.98
C THR A 43 -20.68 -7.05 -0.45
N PHE A 44 -21.04 -8.20 -1.02
CA PHE A 44 -21.39 -8.28 -2.44
C PHE A 44 -22.89 -8.11 -2.64
N LYS A 45 -23.30 -6.91 -3.03
CA LYS A 45 -24.62 -6.61 -3.61
C LYS A 45 -24.43 -6.15 -5.05
N SER A 46 -25.40 -6.41 -5.93
CA SER A 46 -25.33 -6.02 -7.34
C SER A 46 -25.12 -4.51 -7.52
N SER A 47 -25.86 -3.69 -6.78
CA SER A 47 -25.70 -2.22 -6.77
C SER A 47 -24.30 -1.79 -6.31
N SER A 48 -23.77 -2.40 -5.25
CA SER A 48 -22.43 -2.10 -4.73
C SER A 48 -21.34 -2.47 -5.73
N LEU A 49 -21.47 -3.60 -6.44
CA LEU A 49 -20.54 -3.97 -7.51
C LEU A 49 -20.59 -2.98 -8.67
N GLU A 50 -21.78 -2.60 -9.12
CA GLU A 50 -21.95 -1.61 -10.21
C GLU A 50 -21.29 -0.26 -9.85
N GLU A 51 -21.57 0.24 -8.65
CA GLU A 51 -20.98 1.48 -8.15
C GLU A 51 -19.45 1.39 -8.07
N ARG A 52 -18.92 0.28 -7.55
CA ARG A 52 -17.48 0.03 -7.44
C ARG A 52 -16.81 -0.05 -8.82
N LEU A 53 -17.44 -0.70 -9.80
CA LEU A 53 -16.94 -0.73 -11.18
C LEU A 53 -16.94 0.66 -11.83
N ARG A 54 -17.97 1.46 -11.57
CA ARG A 54 -18.03 2.85 -12.03
C ARG A 54 -16.92 3.69 -11.41
N LEU A 55 -16.71 3.58 -10.10
CA LEU A 55 -15.63 4.26 -9.38
C LEU A 55 -14.27 3.85 -9.96
N LYS A 56 -14.00 2.55 -10.12
CA LYS A 56 -12.76 2.05 -10.73
C LYS A 56 -12.51 2.70 -12.08
N LYS A 57 -13.52 2.71 -12.96
CA LYS A 57 -13.41 3.33 -14.29
C LYS A 57 -13.15 4.85 -14.21
N GLN A 58 -13.77 5.54 -13.26
CA GLN A 58 -13.51 6.97 -13.03
C GLN A 58 -12.06 7.22 -12.60
N LEU A 59 -11.54 6.43 -11.65
CA LEU A 59 -10.13 6.53 -11.21
C LEU A 59 -9.15 6.23 -12.36
N GLU A 60 -9.43 5.19 -13.15
CA GLU A 60 -8.61 4.84 -14.32
C GLU A 60 -8.61 5.96 -15.37
N ASN A 61 -9.77 6.58 -15.64
CA ASN A 61 -9.86 7.74 -16.53
C ASN A 61 -9.11 8.98 -15.99
N SER A 62 -8.99 9.10 -14.67
CA SER A 62 -8.21 10.16 -14.02
C SER A 62 -6.69 9.91 -14.03
N GLY A 63 -6.25 8.77 -14.58
CA GLY A 63 -4.83 8.42 -14.76
C GLY A 63 -4.26 7.49 -13.71
N PHE A 64 -5.09 6.94 -12.81
CA PHE A 64 -4.65 5.94 -11.85
C PHE A 64 -4.63 4.54 -12.46
N LYS A 65 -3.79 3.67 -11.89
CA LYS A 65 -3.83 2.24 -12.12
C LYS A 65 -4.47 1.56 -10.90
N VAL A 66 -5.72 1.12 -11.05
CA VAL A 66 -6.44 0.38 -10.01
C VAL A 66 -6.16 -1.12 -10.15
N HIS A 67 -5.43 -1.69 -9.20
CA HIS A 67 -4.99 -3.10 -9.24
C HIS A 67 -6.08 -4.08 -8.82
N GLY A 68 -7.00 -3.67 -7.96
CA GLY A 68 -8.09 -4.53 -7.48
C GLY A 68 -8.81 -3.94 -6.28
N PHE A 69 -9.78 -4.69 -5.79
CA PHE A 69 -10.48 -4.44 -4.54
C PHE A 69 -10.01 -5.48 -3.54
N ILE A 70 -9.56 -5.05 -2.37
CA ILE A 70 -9.19 -5.91 -1.25
C ILE A 70 -10.25 -5.72 -0.19
N THR A 71 -10.85 -6.83 0.28
CA THR A 71 -11.96 -6.79 1.23
C THR A 71 -11.73 -7.78 2.38
N PRO A 72 -12.40 -7.61 3.53
CA PRO A 72 -12.33 -8.57 4.64
C PRO A 72 -12.67 -10.00 4.24
N LEU A 73 -13.51 -10.16 3.22
CA LEU A 73 -13.96 -11.45 2.76
C LEU A 73 -12.76 -12.30 2.31
N ASP A 74 -11.73 -11.69 1.71
CA ASP A 74 -10.52 -12.37 1.27
C ASP A 74 -9.83 -13.19 2.39
N LEU A 75 -10.02 -12.81 3.66
CA LEU A 75 -9.42 -13.51 4.80
C LEU A 75 -9.93 -14.94 5.01
N VAL A 76 -11.14 -15.23 4.53
CA VAL A 76 -11.79 -16.54 4.67
C VAL A 76 -12.32 -17.07 3.34
N TRP A 77 -12.32 -16.25 2.28
CA TRP A 77 -12.85 -16.61 0.98
C TRP A 77 -12.00 -17.69 0.30
N THR A 78 -12.70 -18.64 -0.30
CA THR A 78 -12.11 -19.62 -1.21
C THR A 78 -12.74 -19.39 -2.57
N LYS A 79 -11.94 -19.02 -3.57
CA LYS A 79 -12.48 -18.80 -4.92
C LYS A 79 -12.99 -20.13 -5.49
N LEU A 80 -14.24 -20.15 -5.94
CA LEU A 80 -14.88 -21.33 -6.52
C LEU A 80 -15.13 -21.12 -8.02
N ASP A 81 -14.45 -21.87 -8.86
CA ASP A 81 -14.63 -21.77 -10.32
C ASP A 81 -15.93 -22.45 -10.78
N ASP A 82 -16.30 -23.56 -10.14
CA ASP A 82 -17.48 -24.35 -10.47
C ASP A 82 -18.78 -23.67 -10.00
N LYS A 83 -19.86 -23.78 -10.80
CA LYS A 83 -21.15 -23.15 -10.50
C LYS A 83 -21.95 -23.91 -9.46
N GLU A 84 -21.87 -25.25 -9.44
CA GLU A 84 -22.58 -26.07 -8.47
C GLU A 84 -21.96 -25.89 -7.09
N ALA A 85 -20.63 -25.94 -6.98
CA ALA A 85 -19.91 -25.64 -5.73
C ALA A 85 -20.25 -24.24 -5.17
N ARG A 86 -20.36 -23.22 -6.04
CA ARG A 86 -20.79 -21.88 -5.63
C ARG A 86 -22.22 -21.86 -5.10
N GLN A 87 -23.12 -22.61 -5.75
CA GLN A 87 -24.50 -22.72 -5.32
C GLN A 87 -24.59 -23.39 -3.94
N GLU A 88 -23.89 -24.50 -3.73
CA GLU A 88 -23.85 -25.23 -2.46
C GLU A 88 -23.31 -24.35 -1.32
N GLU A 89 -22.15 -23.71 -1.53
CA GLU A 89 -21.55 -22.79 -0.55
C GLU A 89 -22.49 -21.60 -0.24
N GLY A 90 -23.14 -21.07 -1.27
CA GLY A 90 -24.11 -19.99 -1.12
C GLY A 90 -25.37 -20.41 -0.35
N GLU A 91 -25.88 -21.63 -0.56
CA GLU A 91 -26.99 -22.19 0.20
C GLU A 91 -26.60 -22.43 1.66
N GLN A 92 -25.40 -22.95 1.93
CA GLN A 92 -24.89 -23.07 3.30
C GLN A 92 -24.82 -21.71 4.00
N ALA A 93 -24.29 -20.68 3.33
CA ALA A 93 -24.21 -19.34 3.90
C ALA A 93 -25.58 -18.71 4.16
N TYR A 94 -26.55 -18.95 3.26
CA TYR A 94 -27.93 -18.52 3.45
C TYR A 94 -28.56 -19.19 4.67
N ASN A 95 -28.46 -20.52 4.79
CA ASN A 95 -29.01 -21.28 5.92
C ASN A 95 -28.36 -20.85 7.25
N PHE A 96 -27.05 -20.62 7.26
CA PHE A 96 -26.36 -20.11 8.44
C PHE A 96 -26.87 -18.72 8.84
N THR A 97 -27.07 -17.84 7.86
CA THR A 97 -27.64 -16.50 8.11
C THR A 97 -29.03 -16.59 8.72
N GLU A 98 -29.90 -17.46 8.20
CA GLU A 98 -31.24 -17.72 8.78
C GLU A 98 -31.14 -18.26 10.22
N ALA A 99 -30.18 -19.16 10.48
CA ALA A 99 -29.95 -19.68 11.82
C ALA A 99 -29.54 -18.58 12.80
N LEU A 100 -28.64 -17.66 12.40
CA LEU A 100 -28.22 -16.51 13.22
C LEU A 100 -29.37 -15.58 13.60
N TYR A 101 -30.38 -15.43 12.74
CA TYR A 101 -31.55 -14.59 12.99
C TYR A 101 -32.75 -15.33 13.59
N SER A 102 -32.63 -16.64 13.81
CA SER A 102 -33.67 -17.43 14.47
C SER A 102 -33.94 -16.93 15.91
N PRO A 103 -35.11 -17.22 16.51
CA PRO A 103 -35.40 -16.81 17.89
C PRO A 103 -34.37 -17.27 18.94
N ARG A 104 -33.57 -18.31 18.62
CA ARG A 104 -32.49 -18.83 19.47
C ARG A 104 -31.32 -17.85 19.57
N PHE A 105 -30.90 -17.25 18.47
CA PHE A 105 -29.70 -16.40 18.40
C PHE A 105 -30.01 -14.93 18.08
N GLY A 106 -31.15 -14.61 17.46
CA GLY A 106 -31.51 -13.28 16.98
C GLY A 106 -31.70 -12.21 18.06
N ALA A 107 -31.70 -12.59 19.35
CA ALA A 107 -31.63 -11.63 20.46
C ALA A 107 -30.21 -11.06 20.68
N ILE A 108 -29.19 -11.71 20.12
CA ILE A 108 -27.78 -11.29 20.22
C ILE A 108 -27.58 -10.11 19.27
N LYS A 109 -27.44 -8.92 19.87
CA LYS A 109 -27.32 -7.66 19.11
C LYS A 109 -25.95 -7.47 18.46
N ASN A 110 -24.93 -8.20 18.91
CA ASN A 110 -23.57 -8.09 18.42
C ASN A 110 -23.03 -9.48 18.07
N LEU A 111 -22.96 -9.78 16.78
CA LEU A 111 -22.41 -11.04 16.26
C LEU A 111 -20.88 -10.91 16.11
N ALA A 112 -20.17 -10.66 17.21
CA ALA A 112 -18.71 -10.54 17.21
C ALA A 112 -18.12 -10.91 18.57
N GLY A 113 -16.83 -11.23 18.60
CA GLY A 113 -16.10 -11.65 19.80
C GLY A 113 -16.68 -12.93 20.41
N GLU A 114 -16.70 -12.99 21.75
CA GLU A 114 -17.17 -14.16 22.50
C GLU A 114 -18.61 -14.57 22.14
N ALA A 115 -19.46 -13.62 21.74
CA ALA A 115 -20.84 -13.91 21.37
C ALA A 115 -20.92 -14.76 20.10
N LEU A 116 -20.13 -14.42 19.08
CA LEU A 116 -20.07 -15.22 17.86
C LEU A 116 -19.36 -16.56 18.09
N ASP A 117 -18.27 -16.57 18.87
CA ASP A 117 -17.58 -17.81 19.23
C ASP A 117 -18.52 -18.79 19.95
N SER A 118 -19.35 -18.28 20.88
CA SER A 118 -20.34 -19.10 21.58
C SER A 118 -21.40 -19.69 20.65
N ILE A 119 -21.80 -18.96 19.60
CA ILE A 119 -22.73 -19.47 18.59
C ILE A 119 -22.06 -20.56 17.75
N LEU A 120 -20.80 -20.34 17.33
CA LEU A 120 -20.06 -21.30 16.51
C LEU A 120 -19.66 -22.58 17.27
N ASP A 121 -19.60 -22.50 18.60
CA ASP A 121 -19.38 -23.66 19.49
C ASP A 121 -20.68 -24.33 19.96
N ASP A 122 -21.86 -23.81 19.60
CA ASP A 122 -23.14 -24.48 19.82
C ASP A 122 -23.18 -25.81 19.07
N GLU A 123 -23.64 -26.89 19.71
CA GLU A 123 -23.55 -28.27 19.17
C GLU A 123 -24.19 -28.42 17.79
N GLU A 124 -25.38 -27.84 17.59
CA GLU A 124 -26.12 -27.94 16.33
C GLU A 124 -25.47 -27.11 15.23
N ILE A 125 -25.06 -25.87 15.55
CA ILE A 125 -24.35 -25.00 14.61
C ILE A 125 -22.99 -25.59 14.23
N ALA A 126 -22.26 -26.15 15.20
CA ALA A 126 -20.98 -26.77 15.00
C ALA A 126 -21.05 -28.04 14.14
N GLU A 127 -22.16 -28.78 14.20
CA GLU A 127 -22.41 -29.95 13.37
C GLU A 127 -22.78 -29.53 11.94
N GLU A 128 -23.73 -28.60 11.77
CA GLU A 128 -24.26 -28.19 10.47
C GLU A 128 -23.29 -27.28 9.69
N PHE A 129 -22.60 -26.37 10.39
CA PHE A 129 -21.74 -25.32 9.81
C PHE A 129 -20.28 -25.46 10.27
N SER A 130 -19.81 -26.70 10.42
CA SER A 130 -18.47 -27.00 10.95
C SER A 130 -17.35 -26.27 10.20
N ALA A 131 -17.50 -26.06 8.89
CA ALA A 131 -16.53 -25.36 8.04
C ALA A 131 -16.28 -23.91 8.49
N TYR A 132 -17.29 -23.19 8.99
CA TYR A 132 -17.13 -21.81 9.44
C TYR A 132 -16.37 -21.71 10.76
N ARG A 133 -16.63 -22.64 11.67
CA ARG A 133 -15.85 -22.80 12.89
C ARG A 133 -14.41 -23.20 12.57
N ASP A 134 -14.21 -24.12 11.63
CA ASP A 134 -12.88 -24.57 11.23
C ASP A 134 -12.08 -23.46 10.52
N ALA A 135 -12.75 -22.58 9.77
CA ALA A 135 -12.11 -21.41 9.16
C ALA A 135 -11.53 -20.42 10.18
N LEU A 136 -12.04 -20.39 11.41
CA LEU A 136 -11.50 -19.58 12.51
C LEU A 136 -10.50 -20.34 13.38
N LYS A 137 -10.75 -21.63 13.66
CA LYS A 137 -9.84 -22.44 14.50
C LYS A 137 -8.56 -22.84 13.77
N ASN A 138 -8.64 -23.05 12.46
CA ASN A 138 -7.52 -23.42 11.60
C ASN A 138 -7.47 -22.48 10.38
N PRO A 139 -7.24 -21.17 10.60
CA PRO A 139 -7.34 -20.20 9.53
C PRO A 139 -6.24 -20.43 8.50
N ARG A 140 -6.56 -20.18 7.22
CA ARG A 140 -5.56 -20.22 6.15
C ARG A 140 -4.41 -19.26 6.48
N PRO A 141 -3.14 -19.68 6.37
CA PRO A 141 -1.99 -18.79 6.52
C PRO A 141 -2.10 -17.54 5.65
N LEU A 142 -1.66 -16.39 6.16
CA LEU A 142 -1.85 -15.10 5.48
C LEU A 142 -1.13 -15.04 4.13
N ASP A 143 0.04 -15.68 4.00
CA ASP A 143 0.82 -15.81 2.76
C ASP A 143 0.18 -16.73 1.69
N GLN A 144 -0.92 -17.41 2.04
CA GLN A 144 -1.71 -18.22 1.11
C GLN A 144 -3.01 -17.53 0.69
N ILE A 145 -3.28 -16.33 1.20
CA ILE A 145 -4.48 -15.56 0.85
C ILE A 145 -4.27 -14.82 -0.47
N ARG A 146 -5.15 -15.09 -1.43
CA ARG A 146 -5.19 -14.32 -2.68
C ARG A 146 -6.11 -13.10 -2.51
N LEU A 147 -5.51 -11.96 -2.21
CA LEU A 147 -6.23 -10.70 -2.03
C LEU A 147 -6.95 -10.25 -3.31
N GLY A 148 -8.18 -9.81 -3.15
CA GLY A 148 -9.13 -9.43 -4.19
C GLY A 148 -9.81 -10.59 -4.92
N SER A 149 -9.51 -11.84 -4.55
CA SER A 149 -10.15 -13.01 -5.18
C SER A 149 -11.65 -13.08 -4.91
N ALA A 150 -12.12 -12.59 -3.75
CA ALA A 150 -13.54 -12.53 -3.43
C ALA A 150 -14.29 -11.60 -4.40
N PHE A 151 -13.76 -10.39 -4.62
CA PHE A 151 -14.36 -9.42 -5.55
C PHE A 151 -14.32 -9.91 -7.00
N GLU A 152 -13.22 -10.55 -7.42
CA GLU A 152 -13.12 -11.15 -8.76
C GLU A 152 -14.23 -12.18 -9.01
N GLU A 153 -14.48 -13.07 -8.06
CA GLU A 153 -15.54 -14.08 -8.20
C GLU A 153 -16.94 -13.45 -8.21
N ALA A 154 -17.17 -12.46 -7.34
CA ALA A 154 -18.43 -11.72 -7.34
C ALA A 154 -18.66 -10.99 -8.67
N LEU A 155 -17.60 -10.45 -9.28
CA LEU A 155 -17.64 -9.83 -10.60
C LEU A 155 -17.93 -10.86 -11.71
N ASP A 156 -17.34 -12.06 -11.63
CA ASP A 156 -17.63 -13.16 -12.57
C ASP A 156 -19.12 -13.54 -12.52
N VAL A 157 -19.71 -13.63 -11.33
CA VAL A 157 -21.15 -13.88 -11.14
C VAL A 157 -22.00 -12.73 -11.66
N TYR A 158 -21.67 -11.48 -11.29
CA TYR A 158 -22.39 -10.30 -11.73
C TYR A 158 -22.43 -10.20 -13.27
N ASN A 159 -21.29 -10.39 -13.93
CA ASN A 159 -21.19 -10.36 -15.38
C ASN A 159 -21.99 -11.48 -16.05
N SER A 160 -22.02 -12.67 -15.45
CA SER A 160 -22.86 -13.77 -15.92
C SER A 160 -24.34 -13.46 -15.78
N ASP A 161 -24.75 -12.81 -14.70
CA ASP A 161 -26.15 -12.50 -14.43
C ASP A 161 -26.68 -11.37 -15.33
N ILE A 162 -25.91 -10.30 -15.55
CA ILE A 162 -26.34 -9.21 -16.47
C ILE A 162 -26.42 -9.67 -17.93
N ALA A 163 -25.70 -10.75 -18.29
CA ALA A 163 -25.75 -11.34 -19.62
C ALA A 163 -26.96 -12.27 -19.82
N ASP A 164 -27.64 -12.68 -18.74
CA ASP A 164 -28.85 -13.50 -18.82
C ASP A 164 -30.07 -12.59 -19.08
N PRO A 165 -30.72 -12.70 -20.26
CA PRO A 165 -31.88 -11.87 -20.60
C PRO A 165 -33.10 -12.13 -19.69
N LYS A 166 -33.08 -13.17 -18.85
CA LYS A 166 -34.13 -13.48 -17.88
C LYS A 166 -33.96 -12.75 -16.54
N LYS A 167 -32.80 -12.14 -16.28
CA LYS A 167 -32.53 -11.40 -15.05
C LYS A 167 -33.02 -9.95 -15.20
N GLU A 168 -33.85 -9.49 -14.26
CA GLU A 168 -34.30 -8.09 -14.21
C GLU A 168 -33.24 -7.17 -13.57
N PRO A 169 -33.22 -5.86 -13.89
CA PRO A 169 -32.37 -4.88 -13.20
C PRO A 169 -32.59 -4.89 -11.68
N GLY A 170 -31.52 -4.71 -10.89
CA GLY A 170 -31.61 -4.75 -9.42
C GLY A 170 -31.73 -6.17 -8.83
N PHE A 171 -31.37 -7.19 -9.60
CA PHE A 171 -31.40 -8.59 -9.18
C PHE A 171 -30.47 -8.87 -7.98
N HIS A 172 -30.85 -9.88 -7.19
CA HIS A 172 -29.93 -10.56 -6.29
C HIS A 172 -28.94 -11.38 -7.10
N LEU A 173 -27.65 -11.21 -6.81
CA LEU A 173 -26.59 -12.02 -7.42
C LEU A 173 -26.92 -13.50 -7.25
N SER A 174 -26.76 -14.28 -8.32
CA SER A 174 -26.95 -15.73 -8.31
C SER A 174 -26.04 -16.41 -7.28
N HIS A 175 -26.37 -17.65 -6.94
CA HIS A 175 -25.59 -18.47 -6.01
C HIS A 175 -25.49 -17.89 -4.59
N ASN A 176 -26.52 -17.15 -4.16
CA ASN A 176 -26.57 -16.53 -2.83
C ASN A 176 -25.27 -15.78 -2.47
N MET A 177 -24.70 -15.09 -3.45
CA MET A 177 -23.42 -14.38 -3.28
C MET A 177 -23.50 -13.31 -2.18
N ASN A 178 -24.68 -12.71 -1.99
CA ASN A 178 -24.93 -11.77 -0.90
C ASN A 178 -24.78 -12.46 0.48
N PRO A 179 -25.57 -13.49 0.85
CA PRO A 179 -25.36 -14.24 2.10
C PRO A 179 -23.93 -14.74 2.30
N ARG A 180 -23.31 -15.28 1.24
CA ARG A 180 -21.92 -15.76 1.32
C ARG A 180 -20.95 -14.63 1.66
N GLY A 181 -21.13 -13.45 1.05
CA GLY A 181 -20.36 -12.26 1.37
C GLY A 181 -20.57 -11.77 2.81
N ASP A 182 -21.81 -11.80 3.30
CA ASP A 182 -22.15 -11.38 4.67
C ASP A 182 -21.54 -12.33 5.72
N VAL A 183 -21.60 -13.66 5.49
CA VAL A 183 -20.95 -14.66 6.36
C VAL A 183 -19.43 -14.54 6.30
N ALA A 184 -18.84 -14.39 5.12
CA ALA A 184 -17.39 -14.22 4.98
C ALA A 184 -16.90 -12.94 5.68
N LYS A 185 -17.68 -11.85 5.62
CA LYS A 185 -17.39 -10.61 6.36
C LYS A 185 -17.39 -10.85 7.87
N LEU A 186 -18.43 -11.52 8.37
CA LEU A 186 -18.57 -11.86 9.78
C LEU A 186 -17.37 -12.67 10.30
N LEU A 187 -16.97 -13.70 9.55
CA LEU A 187 -15.82 -14.55 9.91
C LEU A 187 -14.48 -13.81 9.75
N GLY A 188 -14.33 -12.98 8.71
CA GLY A 188 -13.13 -12.15 8.52
C GLY A 188 -12.91 -11.16 9.67
N ASP A 189 -13.99 -10.53 10.14
CA ASP A 189 -13.95 -9.64 11.31
C ASP A 189 -13.61 -10.39 12.59
N GLN A 190 -14.22 -11.57 12.79
CA GLN A 190 -13.93 -12.40 13.95
C GLN A 190 -12.47 -12.86 13.98
N ARG A 191 -11.93 -13.27 12.81
CA ARG A 191 -10.52 -13.61 12.66
C ARG A 191 -9.62 -12.44 13.06
N ALA A 192 -9.92 -11.22 12.63
CA ALA A 192 -9.14 -10.05 13.01
C ALA A 192 -9.17 -9.78 14.52
N ILE A 193 -10.32 -10.01 15.18
CA ILE A 193 -10.44 -9.90 16.64
C ILE A 193 -9.56 -10.96 17.33
N HIS A 194 -9.56 -12.21 16.85
CA HIS A 194 -8.71 -13.28 17.38
C HIS A 194 -7.21 -12.98 17.25
N GLU A 195 -6.81 -12.29 16.17
CA GLU A 195 -5.43 -11.78 15.96
C GLU A 195 -5.17 -10.46 16.72
N GLY A 196 -6.12 -9.99 17.53
CA GLY A 196 -5.98 -8.83 18.40
C GLY A 196 -6.06 -7.47 17.69
N TYR A 197 -6.55 -7.40 16.45
CA TYR A 197 -6.76 -6.15 15.75
C TYR A 197 -8.08 -5.49 16.18
N SER A 198 -8.08 -4.15 16.29
CA SER A 198 -9.28 -3.36 16.59
C SER A 198 -10.20 -3.17 15.36
N HIS A 199 -9.69 -3.47 14.17
CA HIS A 199 -10.39 -3.42 12.90
C HIS A 199 -9.76 -4.37 11.88
N THR A 200 -10.59 -5.02 11.05
CA THR A 200 -10.22 -6.07 10.09
C THR A 200 -9.20 -5.65 9.04
N LYS A 201 -9.20 -4.37 8.67
CA LYS A 201 -8.20 -3.78 7.79
C LYS A 201 -6.76 -3.86 8.31
N GLY A 202 -6.54 -3.96 9.62
CA GLY A 202 -5.22 -4.24 10.19
C GLY A 202 -4.71 -5.62 9.78
N LEU A 203 -5.55 -6.66 9.93
CA LEU A 203 -5.22 -8.01 9.49
C LEU A 203 -5.11 -8.12 7.96
N LEU A 204 -5.93 -7.37 7.21
CA LEU A 204 -5.79 -7.30 5.75
C LEU A 204 -4.48 -6.64 5.32
N LEU A 205 -3.98 -5.63 6.06
CA LEU A 205 -2.67 -5.05 5.80
C LEU A 205 -1.56 -6.09 6.02
N GLU A 206 -1.64 -6.85 7.11
CA GLU A 206 -0.71 -7.96 7.35
C GLU A 206 -0.76 -9.00 6.23
N ALA A 207 -1.96 -9.39 5.79
CA ALA A 207 -2.14 -10.28 4.64
C ALA A 207 -1.56 -9.69 3.34
N PHE A 208 -1.72 -8.38 3.12
CA PHE A 208 -1.12 -7.67 1.99
C PHE A 208 0.40 -7.71 2.05
N MET A 209 0.98 -7.50 3.23
CA MET A 209 2.42 -7.54 3.42
C MET A 209 3.00 -8.94 3.18
N ALA A 210 2.30 -10.00 3.62
CA ALA A 210 2.67 -11.38 3.34
C ALA A 210 2.65 -11.74 1.84
N ASN A 211 1.81 -11.05 1.05
CA ASN A 211 1.63 -11.29 -0.40
C ASN A 211 2.13 -10.11 -1.26
N LYS A 212 2.90 -9.19 -0.68
CA LYS A 212 3.19 -7.89 -1.29
C LYS A 212 3.90 -8.07 -2.63
N PRO A 213 3.40 -7.49 -3.73
CA PRO A 213 4.11 -7.52 -5.00
C PRO A 213 5.50 -6.88 -4.88
N GLU A 214 6.52 -7.47 -5.51
CA GLU A 214 7.91 -6.97 -5.46
C GLU A 214 8.08 -5.52 -5.92
N TRP A 215 7.15 -5.02 -6.74
CA TRP A 215 7.19 -3.65 -7.24
C TRP A 215 6.71 -2.60 -6.21
N VAL A 216 6.12 -3.00 -5.08
CA VAL A 216 5.66 -2.05 -4.05
C VAL A 216 6.84 -1.63 -3.17
N SER A 217 7.19 -0.33 -3.21
CA SER A 217 8.27 0.26 -2.40
C SER A 217 7.82 0.82 -1.06
N SER A 218 6.58 1.27 -0.98
CA SER A 218 6.00 1.95 0.19
C SER A 218 4.48 1.98 0.06
N ILE A 219 3.77 2.14 1.18
CA ILE A 219 2.32 2.06 1.25
C ILE A 219 1.74 3.29 1.95
N ILE A 220 0.79 3.95 1.29
CA ILE A 220 -0.07 4.98 1.90
C ILE A 220 -1.45 4.37 2.11
N ILE A 221 -1.98 4.44 3.32
CA ILE A 221 -3.33 3.97 3.65
C ILE A 221 -4.17 5.20 3.98
N ALA A 222 -5.29 5.40 3.29
CA ALA A 222 -6.23 6.47 3.61
C ALA A 222 -7.57 5.87 4.00
N ASP A 223 -8.12 6.33 5.12
CA ASP A 223 -9.37 5.83 5.70
C ASP A 223 -10.00 6.91 6.60
N ASP A 224 -11.32 6.96 6.68
CA ASP A 224 -12.07 7.89 7.53
C ASP A 224 -12.25 7.34 8.96
N ASN A 225 -12.15 6.02 9.12
CA ASN A 225 -12.38 5.35 10.38
C ASN A 225 -11.09 5.31 11.21
N ARG A 226 -11.09 6.07 12.32
CA ARG A 226 -9.96 6.11 13.26
C ARG A 226 -9.52 4.73 13.76
N LYS A 227 -10.44 3.76 13.90
CA LYS A 227 -10.05 2.39 14.32
C LYS A 227 -9.21 1.69 13.27
N VAL A 228 -9.43 1.97 11.97
CA VAL A 228 -8.58 1.46 10.89
C VAL A 228 -7.17 2.02 11.04
N ILE A 229 -7.06 3.34 11.21
CA ILE A 229 -5.78 4.03 11.40
C ILE A 229 -5.01 3.42 12.58
N GLU A 230 -5.66 3.29 13.73
CA GLU A 230 -5.06 2.69 14.94
C GLU A 230 -4.65 1.22 14.72
N SER A 231 -5.46 0.44 14.00
CA SER A 231 -5.18 -0.97 13.69
C SER A 231 -3.96 -1.11 12.76
N CYS A 232 -3.84 -0.26 11.74
CA CYS A 232 -2.70 -0.24 10.83
C CYS A 232 -1.41 0.25 11.50
N GLU A 233 -1.49 1.26 12.39
CA GLU A 233 -0.34 1.72 13.16
C GLU A 233 0.12 0.67 14.19
N LYS A 234 -0.82 -0.09 14.78
CA LYS A 234 -0.48 -1.27 15.60
C LYS A 234 0.35 -2.28 14.80
N TYR A 235 -0.10 -2.66 13.60
CA TYR A 235 0.65 -3.57 12.73
C TYR A 235 2.09 -3.07 12.51
N LYS A 236 2.25 -1.79 12.15
CA LYS A 236 3.57 -1.18 11.91
C LYS A 236 4.47 -1.27 13.13
N ALA A 237 3.95 -0.94 14.32
CA ALA A 237 4.70 -0.93 15.57
C ALA A 237 5.14 -2.34 16.00
N GLU A 238 4.28 -3.35 15.80
CA GLU A 238 4.56 -4.72 16.24
C GLU A 238 5.41 -5.53 15.26
N ASN A 239 5.29 -5.26 13.94
CA ASN A 239 5.93 -6.07 12.90
C ASN A 239 7.17 -5.42 12.28
N ASN A 240 7.37 -4.11 12.45
CA ASN A 240 8.50 -3.37 11.89
C ASN A 240 8.75 -3.69 10.39
N PRO A 241 7.79 -3.36 9.50
CA PRO A 241 7.86 -3.72 8.09
C PRO A 241 9.12 -3.18 7.41
N ASP A 242 9.61 -3.91 6.42
CA ASP A 242 10.83 -3.59 5.65
C ASP A 242 10.64 -2.41 4.66
N ILE A 243 9.40 -1.97 4.48
CA ILE A 243 9.04 -0.81 3.66
C ILE A 243 8.26 0.22 4.48
N PRO A 244 8.36 1.51 4.13
CA PRO A 244 7.57 2.55 4.78
C PRO A 244 6.07 2.33 4.58
N ILE A 245 5.31 2.50 5.65
CA ILE A 245 3.84 2.52 5.64
C ILE A 245 3.40 3.78 6.36
N SER A 246 2.53 4.59 5.78
CA SER A 246 1.88 5.73 6.46
C SER A 246 0.37 5.62 6.38
N THR A 247 -0.29 6.19 7.36
CA THR A 247 -1.74 6.31 7.41
C THR A 247 -2.14 7.78 7.28
N ILE A 248 -3.22 8.05 6.55
CA ILE A 248 -3.85 9.35 6.39
C ILE A 248 -5.27 9.20 6.92
N HIS A 249 -5.58 9.89 8.02
CA HIS A 249 -6.95 9.94 8.53
C HIS A 249 -7.74 10.98 7.74
N VAL A 250 -8.79 10.55 7.06
CA VAL A 250 -9.73 11.42 6.32
C VAL A 250 -10.86 11.81 7.28
N ASP A 251 -10.79 13.01 7.86
CA ASP A 251 -11.81 13.48 8.79
C ASP A 251 -12.66 14.60 8.19
N LYS A 252 -13.84 14.85 8.79
CA LYS A 252 -14.75 15.90 8.29
C LYS A 252 -14.15 17.32 8.26
N LYS A 253 -13.07 17.56 8.99
CA LYS A 253 -12.38 18.85 9.04
C LYS A 253 -11.41 19.01 7.86
N ASN A 254 -10.87 17.89 7.40
CA ASN A 254 -9.99 17.76 6.25
C ASN A 254 -10.73 17.35 4.97
N THR A 255 -12.04 17.06 5.05
CA THR A 255 -12.90 16.67 3.91
C THR A 255 -13.62 17.82 3.22
N ASN A 256 -13.46 19.08 3.64
CA ASN A 256 -13.75 20.15 2.67
C ASN A 256 -12.89 19.79 1.47
N THR A 257 -13.50 19.48 0.33
CA THR A 257 -12.96 18.83 -0.88
C THR A 257 -11.78 19.57 -1.53
N HIS A 258 -11.18 20.50 -0.79
CA HIS A 258 -10.15 21.46 -1.13
C HIS A 258 -8.98 21.44 -0.13
N ASN A 259 -8.94 20.58 0.90
CA ASN A 259 -7.75 20.49 1.76
C ASN A 259 -6.61 19.67 1.12
N TYR A 260 -6.26 20.06 -0.11
CA TYR A 260 -5.15 19.51 -0.88
C TYR A 260 -3.84 19.61 -0.09
N ASN A 261 -3.62 20.73 0.61
CA ASN A 261 -2.39 20.96 1.36
C ASN A 261 -2.17 19.91 2.45
N TYR A 262 -3.20 19.56 3.23
CA TYR A 262 -3.10 18.49 4.23
C TYR A 262 -2.69 17.15 3.60
N TYR A 263 -3.40 16.71 2.55
CA TYR A 263 -3.08 15.45 1.88
C TYR A 263 -1.70 15.47 1.23
N ASN A 264 -1.31 16.60 0.63
CA ASN A 264 -0.03 16.80 0.00
C ASN A 264 1.12 16.76 1.01
N ASN A 265 0.93 17.37 2.18
CA ASN A 265 1.93 17.36 3.25
C ASN A 265 2.13 15.95 3.80
N GLU A 266 1.05 15.22 4.10
CA GLU A 266 1.15 13.83 4.56
C GLU A 266 1.74 12.90 3.50
N THR A 267 1.39 13.08 2.22
CA THR A 267 1.95 12.31 1.10
C THR A 267 3.44 12.60 0.91
N LYS A 268 3.85 13.88 0.89
CA LYS A 268 5.25 14.28 0.81
C LYS A 268 6.07 13.75 1.99
N LYS A 269 5.53 13.85 3.20
CA LYS A 269 6.14 13.33 4.43
C LYS A 269 6.38 11.82 4.31
N HIS A 270 5.39 11.05 3.86
CA HIS A 270 5.55 9.62 3.61
C HIS A 270 6.65 9.34 2.57
N LEU A 271 6.61 10.00 1.43
CA LEU A 271 7.57 9.76 0.34
C LEU A 271 8.98 10.22 0.68
N SER A 272 9.14 11.19 1.58
CA SER A 272 10.45 11.59 2.10
C SER A 272 11.14 10.49 2.90
N ALA A 273 10.38 9.51 3.40
CA ALA A 273 10.89 8.32 4.07
C ALA A 273 11.07 7.13 3.11
N ASP A 274 10.64 7.22 1.84
CA ASP A 274 10.81 6.16 0.84
C ASP A 274 12.20 6.21 0.18
N PRO A 275 13.10 5.23 0.43
CA PRO A 275 14.41 5.19 -0.20
C PRO A 275 14.38 4.79 -1.67
N PHE A 276 13.31 4.15 -2.15
CA PHE A 276 13.31 3.49 -3.45
C PHE A 276 13.42 4.42 -4.67
N PRO A 277 12.85 5.64 -4.69
CA PRO A 277 13.11 6.60 -5.78
C PRO A 277 14.59 6.96 -5.93
N ILE A 278 15.34 7.00 -4.82
CA ILE A 278 16.79 7.24 -4.83
C ILE A 278 17.52 6.00 -5.30
N ILE A 279 17.15 4.82 -4.76
CA ILE A 279 17.71 3.52 -5.17
C ILE A 279 17.53 3.28 -6.67
N ALA A 280 16.37 3.61 -7.23
CA ALA A 280 16.09 3.44 -8.66
C ALA A 280 17.00 4.32 -9.54
N GLN A 281 17.29 5.55 -9.11
CA GLN A 281 18.25 6.42 -9.81
C GLN A 281 19.68 5.86 -9.73
N ILE A 282 20.06 5.30 -8.58
CA ILE A 282 21.34 4.61 -8.40
C ILE A 282 21.44 3.37 -9.31
N ASP A 283 20.42 2.53 -9.36
CA ASP A 283 20.38 1.33 -10.20
C ASP A 283 20.42 1.67 -11.70
N ALA A 284 19.78 2.77 -12.12
CA ALA A 284 19.85 3.28 -13.49
C ALA A 284 21.29 3.69 -13.87
N GLU A 285 21.98 4.44 -13.00
CA GLU A 285 23.38 4.83 -13.21
C GLU A 285 24.31 3.60 -13.19
N ILE A 286 24.10 2.64 -12.28
CA ILE A 286 24.83 1.37 -12.27
C ILE A 286 24.63 0.63 -13.60
N THR A 287 23.40 0.58 -14.12
CA THR A 287 23.09 -0.06 -15.40
C THR A 287 23.80 0.64 -16.56
N GLN A 288 23.80 1.98 -16.58
CA GLN A 288 24.54 2.77 -17.55
C GLN A 288 26.05 2.50 -17.48
N LEU A 289 26.62 2.49 -16.28
CA LEU A 289 28.04 2.18 -16.05
C LEU A 289 28.39 0.76 -16.50
N LYS A 290 27.55 -0.24 -16.21
CA LYS A 290 27.71 -1.64 -16.67
C LYS A 290 27.73 -1.73 -18.19
N LYS A 291 26.82 -1.02 -18.89
CA LYS A 291 26.81 -0.94 -20.38
C LYS A 291 28.08 -0.26 -20.92
N SER A 292 28.62 0.70 -20.18
CA SER A 292 29.80 1.48 -20.57
C SER A 292 31.15 0.80 -20.27
N LYS A 293 31.19 -0.39 -19.67
CA LYS A 293 32.43 -1.11 -19.33
C LYS A 293 33.42 -1.31 -20.49
N ARG A 294 32.93 -1.33 -21.73
CA ARG A 294 33.76 -1.44 -22.94
C ARG A 294 34.32 -0.11 -23.44
N ASN A 295 33.97 1.00 -22.79
CA ASN A 295 34.40 2.33 -23.20
C ASN A 295 35.78 2.63 -22.58
N PHE A 296 36.84 2.51 -23.39
CA PHE A 296 38.24 2.72 -22.98
C PHE A 296 38.51 4.12 -22.38
N PHE A 297 37.60 5.08 -22.56
CA PHE A 297 37.69 6.43 -22.00
C PHE A 297 37.21 6.53 -20.55
N LEU A 298 36.58 5.49 -20.00
CA LEU A 298 36.10 5.48 -18.62
C LEU A 298 37.15 4.85 -17.71
N SER A 299 37.73 5.66 -16.83
CA SER A 299 38.59 5.14 -15.77
C SER A 299 37.72 4.44 -14.72
N SER A 300 37.95 3.13 -14.57
CA SER A 300 37.45 2.28 -13.48
C SER A 300 35.91 2.19 -13.25
N PRO A 301 35.08 1.88 -14.27
CA PRO A 301 33.64 1.63 -14.09
C PRO A 301 33.31 0.67 -12.94
N GLU A 302 34.13 -0.36 -12.70
CA GLU A 302 33.87 -1.32 -11.62
C GLU A 302 33.90 -0.68 -10.23
N ARG A 303 34.79 0.30 -10.00
CA ARG A 303 34.90 0.98 -8.70
C ARG A 303 33.70 1.89 -8.46
N LYS A 304 33.22 2.58 -9.49
CA LYS A 304 32.00 3.39 -9.42
C LYS A 304 30.77 2.54 -9.16
N ILE A 305 30.63 1.42 -9.87
CA ILE A 305 29.56 0.45 -9.64
C ILE A 305 29.61 -0.06 -8.20
N PHE A 306 30.78 -0.49 -7.71
CA PHE A 306 30.94 -0.94 -6.33
C PHE A 306 30.56 0.13 -5.32
N ALA A 307 31.01 1.37 -5.53
CA ALA A 307 30.66 2.49 -4.64
C ALA A 307 29.15 2.75 -4.60
N LEU A 308 28.48 2.75 -5.76
CA LEU A 308 27.04 2.96 -5.86
C LEU A 308 26.24 1.81 -5.26
N GLU A 309 26.66 0.55 -5.45
CA GLU A 309 26.04 -0.59 -4.76
C GLU A 309 26.20 -0.47 -3.24
N LYS A 310 27.34 0.05 -2.77
CA LYS A 310 27.53 0.31 -1.33
C LYS A 310 26.64 1.44 -0.83
N LEU A 311 26.49 2.55 -1.57
CA LEU A 311 25.55 3.62 -1.23
C LEU A 311 24.12 3.08 -1.12
N LYS A 312 23.71 2.25 -2.08
CA LYS A 312 22.40 1.60 -2.08
C LYS A 312 22.18 0.76 -0.83
N GLN A 313 23.17 -0.03 -0.43
CA GLN A 313 23.10 -0.79 0.83
C GLN A 313 23.07 0.12 2.06
N ASP A 314 23.86 1.19 2.08
CA ASP A 314 23.88 2.13 3.20
C ASP A 314 22.53 2.86 3.33
N ILE A 315 21.87 3.16 2.20
CA ILE A 315 20.50 3.71 2.16
C ILE A 315 19.47 2.69 2.68
N ILE A 316 19.51 1.44 2.19
CA ILE A 316 18.56 0.39 2.60
C ILE A 316 18.67 0.09 4.10
N ASN A 317 19.88 0.11 4.65
CA ASN A 317 20.14 -0.19 6.06
C ASN A 317 20.03 1.02 6.97
N ALA A 318 19.77 2.23 6.44
CA ALA A 318 19.63 3.42 7.25
C ALA A 318 18.31 3.39 8.02
N ASP A 319 18.36 3.68 9.32
CA ASP A 319 17.16 4.05 10.06
C ASP A 319 16.78 5.49 9.66
N LEU A 320 15.93 5.59 8.64
CA LEU A 320 15.50 6.87 8.07
C LEU A 320 14.59 7.67 9.01
N ALA A 321 14.10 7.07 10.10
CA ALA A 321 13.42 7.81 11.16
C ALA A 321 14.39 8.62 12.03
N GLN A 322 15.66 8.18 12.11
CA GLN A 322 16.70 8.84 12.92
C GLN A 322 17.76 9.57 12.10
N THR A 323 17.96 9.15 10.85
CA THR A 323 19.02 9.66 9.98
C THR A 323 18.43 10.16 8.67
N ASN A 324 18.74 11.39 8.28
CA ASN A 324 18.31 11.87 6.96
C ASN A 324 19.20 11.33 5.84
N PHE A 325 18.68 11.27 4.62
CA PHE A 325 19.43 10.78 3.45
C PHE A 325 20.72 11.57 3.15
N LEU A 326 20.77 12.88 3.45
CA LEU A 326 21.97 13.69 3.22
C LEU A 326 23.14 13.21 4.08
N ASP A 327 22.86 12.82 5.33
CA ASP A 327 23.85 12.27 6.24
C ASP A 327 24.32 10.90 5.76
N VAL A 328 23.41 10.05 5.27
CA VAL A 328 23.77 8.75 4.67
C VAL A 328 24.72 8.95 3.47
N ILE A 329 24.39 9.86 2.55
CA ILE A 329 25.24 10.16 1.39
C ILE A 329 26.59 10.73 1.83
N SER A 330 26.60 11.64 2.82
CA SER A 330 27.82 12.27 3.31
C SER A 330 28.73 11.27 4.03
N ASN A 331 28.17 10.37 4.83
CA ASN A 331 28.89 9.27 5.47
C ASN A 331 29.44 8.30 4.42
N TRP A 332 28.65 7.96 3.42
CA TRP A 332 29.08 7.11 2.31
C TRP A 332 30.29 7.70 1.57
N GLU A 333 30.26 8.99 1.22
CA GLU A 333 31.38 9.69 0.55
C GLU A 333 32.70 9.62 1.34
N ASN A 334 32.62 9.55 2.67
CA ASN A 334 33.77 9.47 3.56
C ASN A 334 34.17 8.04 3.94
N SER A 335 33.30 7.06 3.72
CA SER A 335 33.49 5.68 4.20
C SER A 335 34.43 4.84 3.31
N ILE A 336 34.47 5.09 2.01
CA ILE A 336 35.15 4.21 1.05
C ILE A 336 36.48 4.82 0.59
N HIS A 337 37.57 4.08 0.84
CA HIS A 337 38.91 4.40 0.33
C HIS A 337 39.37 3.29 -0.61
N PHE A 338 39.70 3.63 -1.85
CA PHE A 338 40.21 2.64 -2.80
C PHE A 338 41.70 2.83 -3.01
N LYS A 339 42.46 1.72 -2.99
CA LYS A 339 43.90 1.81 -3.28
C LYS A 339 44.14 2.17 -4.74
N SER A 340 44.91 3.23 -4.97
CA SER A 340 45.43 3.60 -6.29
C SER A 340 46.39 2.52 -6.77
N LYS A 341 46.22 2.02 -8.01
CA LYS A 341 47.17 1.05 -8.58
C LYS A 341 48.56 1.64 -8.82
N LYS A 342 48.66 2.96 -8.99
CA LYS A 342 49.93 3.67 -9.26
C LYS A 342 50.71 4.00 -8.00
N THR A 343 50.02 4.48 -6.96
CA THR A 343 50.68 5.02 -5.76
C THR A 343 50.51 4.12 -4.53
N ASN A 344 49.65 3.10 -4.60
CA ASN A 344 49.22 2.26 -3.47
C ASN A 344 48.60 3.03 -2.28
N GLN A 345 48.40 4.34 -2.43
CA GLN A 345 47.72 5.19 -1.46
C GLN A 345 46.20 5.06 -1.62
N GLY A 346 45.47 5.24 -0.52
CA GLY A 346 44.01 5.33 -0.55
C GLY A 346 43.59 6.61 -1.27
N ALA A 347 42.75 6.48 -2.29
CA ALA A 347 42.05 7.58 -2.93
C ALA A 347 40.65 7.70 -2.30
N PRO A 348 40.21 8.92 -1.95
CA PRO A 348 38.85 9.14 -1.45
C PRO A 348 37.82 8.83 -2.53
N LEU A 349 36.60 8.47 -2.12
CA LEU A 349 35.52 8.15 -3.04
C LEU A 349 35.19 9.31 -4.01
N SER A 350 35.29 10.55 -3.52
CA SER A 350 35.09 11.76 -4.35
C SER A 350 36.01 11.79 -5.57
N GLU A 351 37.28 11.41 -5.43
CA GLU A 351 38.23 11.30 -6.55
C GLU A 351 37.79 10.23 -7.55
N ILE A 352 37.21 9.12 -7.09
CA ILE A 352 36.83 7.98 -7.92
C ILE A 352 35.56 8.27 -8.69
N ILE A 353 34.61 8.95 -8.08
CA ILE A 353 33.40 9.42 -8.78
C ILE A 353 33.81 10.49 -9.82
N ALA A 354 34.82 11.32 -9.52
CA ALA A 354 35.39 12.29 -10.46
C ALA A 354 36.24 11.69 -11.60
N GLN A 355 36.67 10.43 -11.51
CA GLN A 355 37.47 9.74 -12.53
C GLN A 355 36.64 9.43 -13.79
N GLN A 356 36.53 10.40 -14.70
CA GLN A 356 36.28 10.21 -16.15
C GLN A 356 37.01 11.26 -16.99
N ARG A 357 38.01 11.96 -16.44
CA ARG A 357 38.71 12.99 -17.20
C ARG A 357 39.52 12.30 -18.29
N ASN A 358 38.99 12.32 -19.50
CA ASN A 358 39.67 11.87 -20.70
C ASN A 358 40.98 12.66 -20.77
N ILE A 359 42.10 12.03 -20.40
CA ILE A 359 43.41 12.69 -20.25
C ILE A 359 43.81 13.38 -21.57
N LEU A 360 43.24 12.92 -22.68
CA LEU A 360 43.48 13.41 -24.03
C LEU A 360 42.63 14.63 -24.44
N LYS A 361 41.62 15.02 -23.65
CA LYS A 361 40.75 16.16 -23.96
C LYS A 361 40.56 17.08 -22.74
N PRO A 362 41.44 18.08 -22.57
CA PRO A 362 41.43 19.00 -21.44
C PRO A 362 40.09 19.71 -21.23
N GLU A 363 39.31 19.95 -22.30
CA GLU A 363 38.00 20.60 -22.20
C GLU A 363 36.95 19.80 -21.41
N PHE A 364 37.18 18.50 -21.15
CA PHE A 364 36.30 17.68 -20.30
C PHE A 364 36.80 17.57 -18.86
N SER A 365 37.94 18.18 -18.52
CA SER A 365 38.49 18.13 -17.17
C SER A 365 37.66 18.90 -16.14
N SER A 366 36.93 19.94 -16.54
CA SER A 366 36.10 20.74 -15.64
C SER A 366 34.65 20.26 -15.53
N LYS A 367 34.20 19.34 -16.39
CA LYS A 367 32.80 18.87 -16.41
C LYS A 367 32.58 17.76 -15.39
N GLN A 368 31.45 17.82 -14.69
CA GLN A 368 31.02 16.74 -13.80
C GLN A 368 30.72 15.45 -14.59
N THR A 369 31.11 14.31 -14.04
CA THR A 369 30.74 12.98 -14.57
C THR A 369 29.26 12.70 -14.35
N SER A 370 28.68 11.71 -15.06
CA SER A 370 27.29 11.28 -14.83
C SER A 370 27.03 10.94 -13.37
N THR A 371 27.96 10.20 -12.75
CA THR A 371 27.86 9.82 -11.34
C THR A 371 27.98 11.01 -10.40
N GLN A 372 28.86 11.99 -10.70
CA GLN A 372 28.93 13.23 -9.91
C GLN A 372 27.63 14.03 -10.01
N LYS A 373 27.06 14.13 -11.23
CA LYS A 373 25.78 14.79 -11.45
C LYS A 373 24.66 14.09 -10.68
N LEU A 374 24.62 12.75 -10.70
CA LEU A 374 23.66 11.99 -9.91
C LEU A 374 23.74 12.36 -8.43
N ILE A 375 24.93 12.24 -7.81
CA ILE A 375 25.09 12.52 -6.38
C ILE A 375 24.78 13.99 -6.04
N THR A 376 25.20 14.92 -6.90
CA THR A 376 24.91 16.35 -6.72
C THR A 376 23.40 16.60 -6.78
N ASN A 377 22.72 16.09 -7.80
CA ASN A 377 21.28 16.23 -7.96
C ASN A 377 20.50 15.58 -6.81
N LEU A 378 20.96 14.42 -6.31
CA LEU A 378 20.34 13.78 -5.15
C LEU A 378 20.43 14.67 -3.91
N LYS A 379 21.61 15.23 -3.64
CA LYS A 379 21.80 16.15 -2.52
C LYS A 379 20.96 17.42 -2.66
N GLU A 380 20.93 18.03 -3.84
CA GLU A 380 20.14 19.24 -4.10
C GLU A 380 18.64 18.98 -3.88
N LYS A 381 18.10 17.88 -4.43
CA LYS A 381 16.70 17.51 -4.22
C LYS A 381 16.36 17.31 -2.75
N LEU A 382 17.22 16.59 -2.02
CA LEU A 382 17.02 16.34 -0.59
C LEU A 382 17.10 17.63 0.24
N GLN A 383 17.97 18.57 -0.13
CA GLN A 383 18.04 19.88 0.53
C GLN A 383 16.78 20.71 0.28
N ILE A 384 16.28 20.73 -0.95
CA ILE A 384 15.03 21.43 -1.30
C ILE A 384 13.86 20.84 -0.53
N SER A 385 13.72 19.50 -0.51
CA SER A 385 12.64 18.84 0.25
C SER A 385 12.71 19.14 1.75
N GLN A 386 13.91 19.29 2.33
CA GLN A 386 14.08 19.70 3.73
C GLN A 386 13.77 21.18 3.98
N GLN A 387 13.94 22.05 2.99
CA GLN A 387 13.60 23.46 3.08
C GLN A 387 12.09 23.67 2.96
N GLU A 388 11.46 23.07 1.94
CA GLU A 388 10.00 23.12 1.75
C GLU A 388 9.26 22.63 3.00
N PHE A 389 9.71 21.49 3.57
CA PHE A 389 9.09 20.96 4.79
C PHE A 389 9.24 21.88 6.01
N LYS A 390 10.29 22.71 6.07
CA LYS A 390 10.46 23.68 7.17
C LYS A 390 9.60 24.91 7.00
N GLU A 391 9.44 25.38 5.76
CA GLU A 391 8.61 26.55 5.43
C GLU A 391 7.12 26.24 5.65
N ASP A 392 6.65 25.07 5.19
CA ASP A 392 5.26 24.63 5.38
C ASP A 392 4.87 24.50 6.86
N VAL A 393 5.78 24.04 7.73
CA VAL A 393 5.53 23.93 9.18
C VAL A 393 5.55 25.29 9.87
N SER A 394 6.35 26.25 9.42
CA SER A 394 6.41 27.58 10.04
C SER A 394 5.17 28.44 9.77
N ASP A 395 4.48 28.22 8.65
CA ASP A 395 3.30 29.01 8.28
C ASP A 395 2.02 28.57 9.02
N GLU A 396 1.96 27.33 9.54
CA GLU A 396 0.81 26.85 10.33
C GLU A 396 0.79 27.43 11.76
N ASP A 397 1.96 27.56 12.42
CA ASP A 397 2.07 28.06 13.81
C ASP A 397 1.69 29.55 13.96
N ASP A 398 1.85 30.37 12.91
CA ASP A 398 1.48 31.79 12.95
C ASP A 398 -0.04 32.03 12.75
N SER A 399 -0.78 31.01 12.29
CA SER A 399 -2.22 31.11 12.00
C SER A 399 -3.13 30.80 13.21
N GLU A 400 -2.64 30.13 14.25
CA GLU A 400 -3.43 29.79 15.46
C GLU A 400 -3.46 30.87 16.55
N ILE A 401 -2.73 31.99 16.40
CA ILE A 401 -2.65 33.04 17.44
C ILE A 401 -3.67 34.20 17.26
N SER A 402 -4.50 34.19 16.21
CA SER A 402 -5.44 35.30 15.92
C SER A 402 -6.94 34.97 16.11
N LEU A 403 -7.27 34.14 17.11
CA LEU A 403 -8.64 33.99 17.62
C LEU A 403 -8.69 34.23 19.15
N ASN A 404 -8.48 35.49 19.53
CA ASN A 404 -9.07 36.13 20.72
C ASN A 404 -8.72 37.61 20.71
N ILE A 405 -9.68 38.45 20.27
CA ILE A 405 -10.13 39.70 20.92
C ILE A 405 -11.51 40.01 20.35
#